data_AF-A0A367MA44-F1
#
_entry.id   AF-A0A367MA44-F1
#
_cell.length_a   1.000
_cell.length_b   1.000
_cell.length_c   1.000
_cell.angle_alpha   90.00
_cell.angle_beta   90.00
_cell.angle_gamma   90.00
#
_symmetry.space_group_name_H-M   'P 1'
#
loop_
_entity.id
_entity.type
_entity.pdbx_description
1 polymer ?
#
loop_
_entity_poly.entity_id
_entity_poly.type
_entity_poly.pdbx_seq_one_letter_code
_entity_poly.pdbx_strand_id
1 'polypeptide(L)'
;MPITEQQLLHILPNAGPRAGVFVGALNRGMTRFGITSPVRAAAFLAQVGHESGQLTRLVENLNYSARGLAATWPSRYLGADGQPHALAQRLARNPQAIAHNAYAARNGQGA
;
A
#
# COMPACT_ATOMS: atom_id res chain seq x y z
N MET A 1 12.90 15.90 15.78
CA MET A 1 14.00 15.05 16.25
C MET A 1 14.30 14.03 15.16
N PRO A 2 15.53 13.91 14.65
CA PRO A 2 15.88 12.87 13.70
C PRO A 2 15.95 11.51 14.41
N ILE A 3 15.46 10.45 13.77
CA ILE A 3 15.62 9.06 14.22
C ILE A 3 16.85 8.42 13.57
N THR A 4 17.46 7.45 14.25
CA THR A 4 18.55 6.64 13.70
C THR A 4 18.01 5.40 12.98
N GLU A 5 18.85 4.76 12.17
CA GLU A 5 18.49 3.49 11.53
C GLU A 5 18.20 2.41 12.57
N GLN A 6 18.97 2.33 13.65
CA GLN A 6 18.74 1.37 14.73
C GLN A 6 17.40 1.61 15.43
N GLN A 7 17.03 2.87 15.67
CA GLN A 7 15.70 3.21 16.21
C GLN A 7 14.60 2.80 15.22
N LEU A 8 14.80 3.04 13.92
CA LEU A 8 13.83 2.64 12.89
C LEU A 8 13.66 1.12 12.84
N LEU A 9 14.74 0.35 12.99
CA LEU A 9 14.71 -1.13 13.06
C LEU A 9 14.01 -1.64 14.32
N HIS A 10 14.16 -0.95 15.46
CA HIS A 10 13.37 -1.30 16.66
C HIS A 10 11.87 -1.04 16.48
N ILE A 11 11.50 0.00 15.73
CA ILE A 11 10.09 0.35 15.46
C ILE A 11 9.50 -0.55 14.36
N LEU A 12 10.27 -0.82 13.30
CA LEU A 12 9.86 -1.54 12.08
C LEU A 12 10.84 -2.70 11.80
N PRO A 13 10.85 -3.77 12.61
CA PRO A 13 11.87 -4.83 12.52
C PRO A 13 11.91 -5.55 11.17
N ASN A 14 10.79 -5.65 10.45
CA ASN A 14 10.72 -6.31 9.15
C ASN A 14 11.26 -5.43 7.99
N ALA A 15 11.59 -4.17 8.23
CA ALA A 15 12.20 -3.32 7.21
C ALA A 15 13.57 -3.84 6.76
N GLY A 16 14.33 -4.45 7.69
CA GLY A 16 15.67 -4.96 7.43
C GLY A 16 16.58 -3.89 6.79
N PRO A 17 17.36 -4.22 5.74
CA PRO A 17 18.24 -3.25 5.07
C PRO A 17 17.54 -2.01 4.51
N ARG A 18 16.21 -2.06 4.32
CA ARG A 18 15.44 -0.91 3.83
C ARG A 18 15.39 0.21 4.87
N ALA A 19 15.59 -0.08 6.16
CA ALA A 19 15.65 0.94 7.20
C ALA A 19 16.73 1.99 6.89
N GLY A 20 17.94 1.55 6.52
CA GLY A 20 19.03 2.46 6.11
C GLY A 20 18.72 3.26 4.85
N VAL A 21 17.97 2.69 3.90
CA VAL A 21 17.52 3.40 2.69
C VAL A 21 16.52 4.52 3.04
N PHE A 22 15.60 4.26 3.98
CA PHE A 22 14.47 5.16 4.25
C PHE A 22 14.71 6.16 5.39
N VAL A 23 15.61 5.90 6.34
CA VAL A 23 15.79 6.75 7.53
C VAL A 23 16.06 8.21 7.15
N GLY A 24 16.87 8.46 6.12
CA GLY A 24 17.15 9.80 5.64
C GLY A 24 15.92 10.50 5.03
N ALA A 25 15.13 9.77 4.24
CA ALA A 25 13.91 10.30 3.63
C ALA A 25 12.83 10.60 4.67
N LEU A 26 12.65 9.69 5.65
CA LEU A 26 11.71 9.87 6.76
C LEU A 26 12.08 11.08 7.61
N ASN A 27 13.36 11.23 7.99
CA ASN A 27 13.82 12.39 8.75
C ASN A 27 13.62 13.71 8.00
N ARG A 28 13.93 13.76 6.70
CA ARG A 28 13.69 14.94 5.86
C ARG A 28 12.20 15.27 5.76
N GLY A 29 11.34 14.28 5.52
CA GLY A 29 9.89 14.46 5.44
C GLY A 29 9.29 14.94 6.76
N MET A 30 9.61 14.27 7.86
CA MET A 30 9.16 14.67 9.19
C MET A 30 9.58 16.10 9.54
N THR A 31 10.82 16.48 9.22
CA THR A 31 11.31 17.84 9.46
C THR A 31 10.57 18.87 8.60
N ARG A 32 10.45 18.62 7.29
CA ARG A 32 9.78 19.52 6.34
C ARG A 32 8.33 19.80 6.72
N PHE A 33 7.61 18.81 7.22
CA PHE A 33 6.18 18.92 7.59
C PHE A 33 5.96 19.12 9.09
N GLY A 34 7.01 19.49 9.84
CA GLY A 34 6.91 19.85 11.25
C GLY A 34 6.52 18.70 12.17
N ILE A 35 6.71 17.44 11.80
CA ILE A 35 6.51 16.24 12.62
C ILE A 35 7.70 16.11 13.58
N THR A 36 7.82 17.04 14.52
CA THR A 36 9.05 17.22 15.32
C THR A 36 8.95 16.66 16.75
N SER A 37 7.75 16.47 17.29
CA SER A 37 7.53 15.90 18.63
C SER A 37 7.59 14.37 18.62
N PRO A 38 8.03 13.72 19.72
CA PRO A 38 8.10 12.26 19.79
C PRO A 38 6.75 11.56 19.51
N VAL A 39 5.65 12.09 20.05
CA VAL A 39 4.30 11.52 19.85
C VAL A 39 3.88 11.57 18.38
N ARG A 40 4.14 12.69 17.69
CA ARG A 40 3.81 12.82 16.26
C ARG A 40 4.69 11.93 15.40
N ALA A 41 5.98 11.81 15.72
CA ALA A 41 6.90 10.91 15.02
C ALA A 41 6.47 9.45 15.18
N ALA A 42 6.10 9.04 16.40
CA ALA A 42 5.60 7.68 16.66
C ALA A 42 4.32 7.39 15.88
N ALA A 43 3.33 8.28 15.92
CA ALA A 43 2.09 8.12 15.17
C ALA A 43 2.32 8.04 13.65
N PHE A 44 3.18 8.91 13.12
CA PHE A 44 3.55 8.91 11.70
C PHE A 44 4.24 7.62 11.29
N LEU A 45 5.27 7.19 12.03
CA LEU A 45 6.05 5.99 11.72
C LEU A 45 5.19 4.71 11.87
N ALA A 46 4.26 4.68 12.83
CA ALA A 46 3.32 3.57 12.98
C ALA A 46 2.42 3.43 11.74
N GLN A 47 1.86 4.53 11.24
CA GLN A 47 1.03 4.54 10.03
C GLN A 47 1.84 4.15 8.79
N VAL A 48 3.03 4.74 8.59
CA VAL A 48 3.94 4.35 7.52
C VAL A 48 4.24 2.85 7.58
N GLY A 49 4.53 2.33 8.77
CA GLY A 49 4.79 0.91 9.01
C GLY A 49 3.60 0.02 8.69
N HIS A 50 2.38 0.42 9.06
CA HIS A 50 1.17 -0.34 8.77
C HIS A 50 0.90 -0.44 7.27
N GLU A 51 0.84 0.72 6.58
CA GLU A 51 0.44 0.81 5.18
C GLU A 51 1.44 0.18 4.20
N SER A 52 2.74 0.26 4.53
CA SER A 52 3.81 -0.26 3.68
C SER A 52 4.24 -1.69 4.02
N GLY A 53 3.62 -2.32 5.03
CA GLY A 53 4.12 -3.58 5.59
C GLY A 53 5.56 -3.45 6.08
N GLN A 54 5.82 -2.43 6.90
CA GLN A 54 7.13 -2.07 7.46
C GLN A 54 8.18 -1.79 6.38
N LEU A 55 7.82 -0.94 5.42
CA LEU A 55 8.67 -0.50 4.29
C LEU A 55 9.02 -1.59 3.28
N THR A 56 8.39 -2.76 3.36
CA THR A 56 8.66 -3.88 2.44
C THR A 56 7.86 -3.79 1.14
N ARG A 57 6.77 -3.01 1.12
CA ARG A 57 5.91 -2.80 -0.05
C ARG A 57 5.73 -1.30 -0.32
N LEU A 58 6.04 -0.90 -1.54
CA LEU A 58 5.90 0.48 -2.01
C LEU A 58 4.88 0.61 -3.15
N VAL A 59 4.46 -0.52 -3.70
CA VAL A 59 3.52 -0.60 -4.81
C VAL A 59 2.54 -1.73 -4.50
N GLU A 60 1.27 -1.49 -4.80
CA GLU A 60 0.25 -2.53 -4.76
C GLU A 60 0.49 -3.59 -5.85
N ASN A 61 0.30 -4.87 -5.52
CA ASN A 61 0.63 -5.97 -6.44
C ASN A 61 -0.45 -6.18 -7.53
N LEU A 62 -1.71 -5.80 -7.25
CA LEU A 62 -2.91 -5.95 -8.13
C LEU A 62 -3.06 -7.31 -8.86
N ASN A 63 -2.33 -8.34 -8.46
CA ASN A 63 -2.29 -9.65 -9.10
C ASN A 63 -3.31 -10.62 -8.48
N TYR A 64 -4.58 -10.28 -8.60
CA TYR A 64 -5.68 -11.08 -8.04
C TYR A 64 -6.12 -12.20 -8.99
N SER A 65 -6.52 -13.35 -8.44
CA SER A 65 -7.31 -14.34 -9.17
C SER A 65 -8.76 -13.86 -9.33
N ALA A 66 -9.55 -14.49 -10.20
CA ALA A 66 -10.97 -14.16 -10.35
C ALA A 66 -11.73 -14.28 -9.01
N ARG A 67 -11.44 -15.34 -8.25
CA ARG A 67 -11.97 -15.53 -6.89
C ARG A 67 -11.48 -14.45 -5.92
N GLY A 68 -10.21 -14.06 -5.99
CA GLY A 68 -9.65 -12.98 -5.18
C GLY A 68 -10.31 -11.63 -5.47
N LEU A 69 -10.57 -11.34 -6.74
CA LEU A 69 -11.32 -10.15 -7.16
C LEU A 69 -12.75 -10.17 -6.59
N ALA A 70 -13.47 -11.28 -6.73
CA ALA A 70 -14.83 -11.43 -6.20
C ALA A 70 -14.88 -11.40 -4.66
N ALA A 71 -13.84 -11.87 -3.97
CA ALA A 71 -13.74 -11.77 -2.51
C ALA A 71 -13.41 -10.35 -2.02
N THR A 72 -12.55 -9.62 -2.76
CA THR A 72 -12.09 -8.29 -2.37
C THR A 72 -13.12 -7.21 -2.72
N TRP A 73 -13.77 -7.34 -3.88
CA TRP A 73 -14.79 -6.41 -4.36
C TRP A 73 -16.03 -7.17 -4.87
N PRO A 74 -16.82 -7.78 -3.97
CA PRO A 74 -17.94 -8.62 -4.37
C PRO A 74 -18.97 -7.88 -5.22
N SER A 75 -19.27 -6.63 -4.88
CA SER A 75 -20.20 -5.79 -5.67
C SER A 75 -19.75 -5.51 -7.11
N ARG A 76 -18.46 -5.72 -7.43
CA ARG A 76 -17.89 -5.49 -8.76
C ARG A 76 -17.64 -6.76 -9.56
N TYR A 77 -17.41 -7.89 -8.89
CA TYR A 77 -16.84 -9.08 -9.54
C TYR A 77 -17.57 -10.40 -9.21
N LEU A 78 -18.47 -10.39 -8.22
CA LEU A 78 -19.28 -11.55 -7.85
C LEU A 78 -20.56 -11.59 -8.67
N GLY A 79 -20.85 -12.73 -9.29
CA GLY A 79 -22.11 -13.03 -9.95
C GLY A 79 -23.21 -13.39 -8.96
N ALA A 80 -24.46 -13.39 -9.44
CA ALA A 80 -25.63 -13.76 -8.63
C ALA A 80 -25.59 -15.24 -8.17
N ASP A 81 -24.82 -16.08 -8.85
CA ASP A 81 -24.56 -17.48 -8.51
C ASP A 81 -23.48 -17.66 -7.41
N GLY A 82 -22.94 -16.56 -6.88
CA GLY A 82 -21.86 -16.57 -5.90
C GLY A 82 -20.49 -16.95 -6.47
N GLN A 83 -20.35 -16.99 -7.80
CA GLN A 83 -19.06 -17.23 -8.47
C GLN A 83 -18.51 -15.96 -9.10
N PRO A 84 -17.20 -15.88 -9.40
CA PRO A 84 -16.64 -14.75 -10.14
C PRO A 84 -17.27 -14.65 -11.53
N HIS A 85 -17.88 -13.51 -11.84
CA HIS A 85 -18.52 -13.30 -13.15
C HIS A 85 -17.49 -13.17 -14.29
N ALA A 86 -17.95 -13.09 -15.54
CA ALA A 86 -17.09 -13.09 -16.74
C ALA A 86 -15.98 -12.02 -16.74
N LEU A 87 -16.26 -10.79 -16.28
CA LEU A 87 -15.22 -9.74 -16.25
C LEU A 87 -14.12 -10.07 -15.23
N ALA A 88 -14.45 -10.67 -14.09
CA ALA A 88 -13.45 -11.09 -13.09
C ALA A 88 -12.54 -12.19 -13.63
N GLN A 89 -13.10 -13.11 -14.42
CA GLN A 89 -12.34 -14.16 -15.10
C GLN A 89 -11.39 -13.56 -16.14
N ARG A 90 -11.86 -12.57 -16.92
CA ARG A 90 -11.04 -11.88 -17.94
C ARG A 90 -9.88 -11.09 -17.34
N LEU A 91 -10.09 -10.44 -16.21
CA LEU A 91 -9.07 -9.57 -15.58
C LEU A 91 -8.08 -10.35 -14.70
N ALA A 92 -8.42 -11.58 -14.30
CA ALA A 92 -7.62 -12.38 -13.38
C ALA A 92 -6.14 -12.47 -13.84
N ARG A 93 -5.22 -12.33 -12.88
CA ARG A 93 -3.77 -12.40 -13.09
C ARG A 93 -3.22 -11.38 -14.10
N ASN A 94 -3.95 -10.30 -14.36
CA ASN A 94 -3.49 -9.19 -15.18
C ASN A 94 -3.55 -7.87 -14.38
N PRO A 95 -2.48 -7.51 -13.65
CA PRO A 95 -2.46 -6.33 -12.78
C PRO A 95 -2.78 -5.02 -13.50
N GLN A 96 -2.32 -4.84 -14.75
CA GLN A 96 -2.58 -3.62 -15.51
C GLN A 96 -4.07 -3.51 -15.88
N ALA A 97 -4.69 -4.60 -16.33
CA ALA A 97 -6.11 -4.60 -16.66
C ALA A 97 -6.98 -4.43 -15.40
N ILE A 98 -6.57 -5.03 -14.28
CA ILE A 98 -7.21 -4.83 -12.97
C ILE A 98 -7.09 -3.37 -12.54
N ALA A 99 -5.90 -2.76 -12.65
CA ALA A 99 -5.68 -1.35 -12.32
C ALA A 99 -6.55 -0.43 -13.16
N HIS A 100 -6.55 -0.61 -14.49
CA HIS A 100 -7.38 0.18 -15.39
C HIS A 100 -8.84 0.08 -14.98
N ASN A 101 -9.36 -1.13 -14.75
CA ASN A 101 -10.76 -1.29 -14.37
C ASN A 101 -11.08 -0.73 -12.96
N ALA A 102 -10.19 -0.91 -11.99
CA ALA A 102 -10.39 -0.46 -10.62
C ALA A 102 -10.35 1.08 -10.49
N TYR A 103 -9.45 1.72 -11.25
CA TYR A 103 -9.20 3.16 -11.22
C TYR A 103 -9.86 3.96 -12.35
N ALA A 104 -10.55 3.31 -13.30
CA ALA A 104 -11.31 3.98 -14.36
C ALA A 104 -12.23 5.06 -13.78
N ALA A 105 -12.24 6.25 -14.42
CA ALA A 105 -13.04 7.42 -14.04
C ALA A 105 -12.76 7.96 -12.62
N ARG A 106 -11.61 7.63 -12.02
CA ARG A 106 -11.19 8.16 -10.71
C ARG A 106 -9.88 8.93 -10.86
N ASN A 107 -9.70 9.95 -10.02
CA ASN A 107 -8.47 10.74 -9.91
C ASN A 107 -7.96 11.30 -11.26
N GLY A 108 -8.87 11.66 -12.17
CA GLY A 108 -8.53 12.23 -13.48
C GLY A 108 -8.21 11.23 -14.60
N GLN A 109 -8.39 9.92 -14.39
CA GLN A 109 -8.23 8.92 -15.45
C GLN A 109 -9.50 8.82 -16.31
N GLY A 110 -9.43 9.28 -17.56
CA GLY A 110 -10.45 9.06 -18.60
C GLY A 110 -11.38 10.25 -18.89
N ALA A 111 -10.83 11.44 -19.15
CA ALA A 111 -11.55 12.48 -19.88
C ALA A 111 -11.65 12.11 -21.37
#